data_AF-A0A7Y9GNZ2-F1
#
_entry.id   AF-A0A7Y9GNZ2-F1
#
_cell.length_a   1.000
_cell.length_b   1.000
_cell.length_c   1.000
_cell.angle_alpha   90.00
_cell.angle_beta   90.00
_cell.angle_gamma   90.00
#
_symmetry.space_group_name_H-M   'P 1'
#
loop_
_entity.id
_entity.type
_entity.pdbx_description
1 polymer ?
#
loop_
_entity_poly.entity_id
_entity_poly.type
_entity_poly.pdbx_seq_one_letter_code
_entity_poly.pdbx_strand_id
1 'polypeptide(L)'
;MEYTKEFKERDALLEELIGRGLAVSDRAAALEFLTRVGYFRSGAYRYVLRELLPPDQVDAERREYRSDRYIPGATFAHVVALESFDFKLARVCLEGLLDFEVRARSYSAHACRQGRCCAHTRRVSRRWNVRSASA
;
A
#
# COMPACT_ATOMS: atom_id res chain seq x y z
N MET A 1 19.47 22.24 5.01
CA MET A 1 18.84 21.94 3.71
C MET A 1 17.61 22.83 3.63
N GLU A 2 17.68 23.89 2.83
CA GLU A 2 16.62 24.89 2.75
C GLU A 2 15.49 24.36 1.86
N TYR A 3 14.25 24.40 2.36
CA TYR A 3 13.10 23.87 1.64
C TYR A 3 12.72 24.82 0.51
N THR A 4 13.10 24.48 -0.72
CA THR A 4 12.97 25.33 -1.92
C THR A 4 11.71 25.05 -2.74
N LYS A 5 10.86 24.10 -2.31
CA LYS A 5 9.69 23.71 -3.09
C LYS A 5 8.59 24.76 -2.96
N GLU A 6 8.21 25.35 -4.09
CA GLU A 6 7.13 26.33 -4.14
C GLU A 6 5.80 25.73 -3.71
N PHE A 7 5.06 26.50 -2.91
CA PHE A 7 3.69 26.18 -2.56
C PHE A 7 2.79 26.35 -3.79
N LYS A 8 1.90 25.38 -4.02
CA LYS A 8 0.93 25.41 -5.12
C LYS A 8 -0.47 25.13 -4.57
N GLU A 9 -1.42 25.90 -5.05
CA GLU A 9 -2.84 25.65 -4.80
C GLU A 9 -3.32 24.36 -5.51
N ARG A 10 -4.39 23.78 -4.98
CA ARG A 10 -4.94 22.49 -5.46
C ARG A 10 -5.32 22.54 -6.94
N ASP A 11 -5.84 23.67 -7.41
CA ASP A 11 -6.12 23.90 -8.82
C ASP A 11 -4.87 23.78 -9.68
N ALA A 12 -3.79 24.48 -9.33
CA ALA A 12 -2.53 24.41 -10.07
C ALA A 12 -1.93 22.99 -10.04
N LEU A 13 -2.06 22.29 -8.91
CA LEU A 13 -1.66 20.90 -8.79
C LEU A 13 -2.48 19.99 -9.70
N LEU A 14 -3.79 20.22 -9.84
CA LEU A 14 -4.64 19.44 -10.75
C LEU A 14 -4.31 19.70 -12.22
N GLU A 15 -4.06 20.95 -12.59
CA GLU A 15 -3.61 21.30 -13.95
C GLU A 15 -2.28 20.60 -14.30
N GLU A 16 -1.35 20.48 -13.36
CA GLU A 16 -0.09 19.73 -13.56
C GLU A 16 -0.33 18.24 -13.86
N LEU A 17 -1.40 17.65 -13.31
CA LEU A 17 -1.75 16.26 -13.61
C LEU A 17 -2.36 16.11 -14.99
N ILE A 18 -3.25 17.04 -15.35
CA ILE A 18 -3.86 17.08 -16.68
C ILE A 18 -2.77 17.29 -17.74
N GLY A 19 -1.85 18.24 -17.52
CA GLY A 19 -0.72 18.49 -18.40
C GLY A 19 0.25 17.31 -18.56
N ARG A 20 0.29 16.40 -17.59
CA ARG A 20 1.06 15.14 -17.66
C ARG A 20 0.31 13.98 -18.33
N GLY A 21 -0.94 14.19 -18.76
CA GLY A 21 -1.75 13.21 -19.47
C GLY A 21 -2.77 12.46 -18.62
N LEU A 22 -3.06 12.91 -17.38
CA LEU A 22 -4.13 12.31 -16.58
C LEU A 22 -5.49 12.88 -17.01
N ALA A 23 -6.36 12.04 -17.55
CA ALA A 23 -7.69 12.48 -17.95
C ALA A 23 -8.59 12.75 -16.73
N VAL A 24 -9.15 13.95 -16.64
CA VAL A 24 -10.06 14.38 -15.57
C VAL A 24 -11.39 14.75 -16.21
N SER A 25 -12.42 13.94 -15.98
CA SER A 25 -13.77 14.18 -16.51
C SER A 25 -14.57 15.18 -15.67
N ASP A 26 -14.38 15.14 -14.35
CA ASP A 26 -15.02 16.06 -13.40
C ASP A 26 -13.95 16.73 -12.53
N ARG A 27 -13.71 18.01 -12.82
CA ARG A 27 -12.71 18.83 -12.12
C ARG A 27 -13.11 19.10 -10.67
N ALA A 28 -14.39 19.30 -10.39
CA ALA A 28 -14.87 19.59 -9.04
C ALA A 28 -14.68 18.36 -8.14
N ALA A 29 -15.09 17.18 -8.62
CA ALA A 29 -14.88 15.92 -7.91
C ALA A 29 -13.38 15.62 -7.69
N ALA A 30 -12.52 15.93 -8.67
CA ALA A 30 -11.08 15.75 -8.53
C ALA A 30 -10.48 16.67 -7.44
N LEU A 31 -10.91 17.93 -7.38
CA LEU A 31 -10.47 18.86 -6.33
C LEU A 31 -10.97 18.44 -4.95
N GLU A 32 -12.23 18.01 -4.83
CA GLU A 32 -12.77 17.48 -3.58
C GLU A 32 -11.96 16.26 -3.11
N PHE A 33 -11.65 15.33 -4.02
CA PHE A 33 -10.80 14.18 -3.73
C PHE A 33 -9.41 14.61 -3.26
N LEU A 34 -8.75 15.53 -3.96
CA LEU A 34 -7.43 16.03 -3.55
C LEU A 34 -7.47 16.75 -2.20
N THR A 35 -8.61 17.33 -1.83
CA THR A 35 -8.83 17.94 -0.52
C THR A 35 -8.99 16.88 0.57
N ARG A 36 -9.79 15.85 0.31
CA ARG A 36 -10.06 14.77 1.27
C ARG A 36 -8.86 13.85 1.49
N VAL A 37 -8.20 13.44 0.41
CA VAL A 37 -7.11 12.44 0.44
C VAL A 37 -5.74 13.12 0.54
N GLY A 38 -5.58 14.31 -0.04
CA GLY A 38 -4.31 15.01 -0.15
C GLY A 38 -3.54 14.67 -1.44
N TYR A 39 -2.85 15.67 -1.97
CA TYR A 39 -2.01 15.51 -3.17
C TYR A 39 -0.88 14.49 -2.95
N PHE A 40 -0.19 14.52 -1.82
CA PHE A 40 0.94 13.62 -1.57
C PHE A 40 0.51 12.16 -1.43
N ARG A 41 -0.53 11.88 -0.63
CA ARG A 41 -1.06 10.53 -0.44
C ARG A 41 -1.58 9.92 -1.75
N SER A 42 -2.34 10.71 -2.52
CA SER A 42 -2.80 10.28 -3.85
C SER A 42 -1.67 10.07 -4.86
N GLY A 43 -0.45 10.57 -4.58
CA GLY A 43 0.75 10.32 -5.37
C GLY A 43 1.07 8.83 -5.54
N ALA A 44 0.89 8.03 -4.49
CA ALA A 44 1.16 6.59 -4.55
C ALA A 44 0.24 5.87 -5.56
N TYR A 45 -1.06 6.19 -5.54
CA TYR A 45 -2.04 5.61 -6.46
C TYR A 45 -1.89 6.13 -7.90
N ARG A 46 -1.34 7.34 -8.07
CA ARG A 46 -1.00 7.90 -9.39
C ARG A 46 0.27 7.30 -9.97
N TYR A 47 1.24 6.93 -9.13
CA TYR A 47 2.53 6.43 -9.57
C TYR A 47 2.42 5.18 -10.45
N VAL A 48 1.52 4.25 -10.10
CA VAL A 48 1.30 3.01 -10.87
C VAL A 48 0.71 3.25 -12.27
N LEU A 49 0.09 4.42 -12.48
CA LEU A 49 -0.48 4.84 -13.76
C LEU A 49 0.52 5.61 -14.64
N ARG A 50 1.76 5.81 -14.19
CA ARG A 50 2.81 6.45 -14.98
C ARG A 50 3.44 5.47 -15.97
N GLU A 51 3.89 5.98 -17.10
CA GLU A 51 4.61 5.18 -18.10
C GLU A 51 5.91 4.62 -17.49
N LEU A 52 6.28 3.41 -17.88
CA LEU A 52 7.59 2.86 -17.54
C LEU A 52 8.66 3.60 -18.33
N LEU A 53 9.79 3.90 -17.68
CA LEU A 53 10.96 4.40 -18.38
C LEU A 53 11.55 3.27 -19.25
N PRO A 54 12.09 3.61 -20.43
CA PRO A 54 12.82 2.64 -21.22
C PRO A 54 14.12 2.24 -20.49
N PRO A 55 14.67 1.03 -20.73
CA PRO A 55 15.76 0.47 -19.92
C PRO A 55 17.03 1.34 -19.84
N ASP A 56 17.28 2.17 -20.86
CA ASP A 56 18.39 3.11 -20.96
C ASP A 56 18.24 4.35 -20.05
N GLN A 57 17.02 4.64 -19.58
CA GLN A 57 16.71 5.80 -18.73
C GLN A 57 16.38 5.41 -17.28
N VAL A 58 16.39 4.11 -16.97
CA VAL A 58 16.14 3.62 -15.61
C VAL A 58 17.35 3.90 -14.73
N ASP A 59 17.14 4.65 -13.65
CA ASP A 59 18.12 4.79 -12.58
C ASP A 59 17.78 3.82 -11.44
N ALA A 60 18.49 2.69 -11.42
CA ALA A 60 18.30 1.65 -10.41
C ALA A 60 18.83 2.06 -9.02
N GLU A 61 19.82 2.95 -8.95
CA GLU A 61 20.36 3.44 -7.67
C GLU A 61 19.35 4.35 -6.97
N ARG A 62 18.68 5.22 -7.74
CA ARG A 62 17.62 6.12 -7.27
C ARG A 62 16.23 5.50 -7.25
N ARG A 63 16.08 4.27 -7.75
CA ARG A 63 14.79 3.56 -7.88
C ARG A 63 13.78 4.32 -8.76
N GLU A 64 14.27 5.00 -9.80
CA GLU A 64 13.45 5.72 -10.75
C GLU A 64 13.17 4.85 -11.98
N TYR A 65 11.98 4.23 -11.99
CA TYR A 65 11.55 3.30 -13.04
C TYR A 65 10.42 3.84 -13.93
N ARG A 66 9.85 5.01 -13.59
CA ARG A 66 8.66 5.55 -14.23
C ARG A 66 8.83 7.01 -14.57
N SER A 67 8.30 7.38 -15.73
CA SER A 67 8.34 8.76 -16.21
C SER A 67 7.36 9.64 -15.42
N ASP A 68 7.38 10.94 -15.65
CA ASP A 68 6.36 11.85 -15.11
C ASP A 68 5.04 11.82 -15.90
N ARG A 69 5.00 11.16 -17.06
CA ARG A 69 3.81 11.06 -17.91
C ARG A 69 2.93 9.88 -17.51
N TYR A 70 1.63 10.06 -17.65
CA TYR A 70 0.66 9.00 -17.43
C TYR A 70 0.48 8.14 -18.68
N ILE A 71 0.21 6.84 -18.48
CA ILE A 71 -0.11 5.93 -19.58
C ILE A 71 -1.36 6.40 -20.35
N PRO A 72 -1.46 6.15 -21.66
CA PRO A 72 -2.66 6.45 -22.43
C PRO A 72 -3.91 5.84 -21.81
N GLY A 73 -4.97 6.64 -21.68
CA GLY A 73 -6.23 6.20 -21.06
C GLY A 73 -6.23 6.19 -19.52
N ALA A 74 -5.15 6.65 -18.86
CA ALA A 74 -5.17 6.89 -17.43
C ALA A 74 -6.18 7.99 -17.10
N THR A 75 -7.16 7.67 -16.25
CA THR A 75 -8.16 8.62 -15.77
C THR A 75 -8.00 8.87 -14.28
N PHE A 76 -8.47 10.02 -13.83
CA PHE A 76 -8.58 10.32 -12.40
C PHE A 76 -9.49 9.31 -11.68
N ALA A 77 -10.51 8.77 -12.35
CA ALA A 77 -11.36 7.72 -11.80
C ALA A 77 -10.57 6.45 -11.42
N HIS A 78 -9.52 6.09 -12.17
CA HIS A 78 -8.64 4.98 -11.79
C HIS A 78 -7.91 5.26 -10.46
N VAL A 79 -7.48 6.50 -10.24
CA VAL A 79 -6.82 6.92 -8.99
C VAL A 79 -7.79 6.79 -7.80
N VAL A 80 -9.02 7.27 -7.98
CA VAL A 80 -10.08 7.18 -6.96
C VAL A 80 -10.44 5.73 -6.67
N ALA A 81 -10.52 4.88 -7.69
CA ALA A 81 -10.80 3.46 -7.54
C ALA A 81 -9.70 2.73 -6.74
N LEU A 82 -8.43 3.03 -7.02
CA LEU A 82 -7.30 2.47 -6.27
C LEU A 82 -7.29 2.91 -4.80
N GLU A 83 -7.54 4.19 -4.52
CA GLU A 83 -7.65 4.69 -3.13
C GLU A 83 -8.82 4.03 -2.39
N SER A 84 -9.97 3.92 -3.05
CA SER A 84 -11.16 3.28 -2.48
C SER A 84 -10.95 1.79 -2.21
N PHE A 85 -10.23 1.10 -3.09
CA PHE A 85 -9.85 -0.30 -2.90
C PHE A 85 -8.91 -0.46 -1.71
N ASP A 86 -7.85 0.35 -1.64
CA ASP A 86 -6.86 0.31 -0.57
C ASP A 86 -7.51 0.59 0.79
N PHE A 87 -8.41 1.58 0.86
CA PHE A 87 -9.18 1.86 2.06
C PHE A 87 -10.03 0.67 2.52
N LYS A 88 -10.71 -0.01 1.59
CA LYS A 88 -11.50 -1.21 1.89
C LYS A 88 -10.63 -2.37 2.35
N LEU A 89 -9.49 -2.59 1.69
CA LEU A 89 -8.53 -3.62 2.05
C LEU A 89 -7.97 -3.38 3.45
N ALA A 90 -7.52 -2.16 3.76
CA ALA A 90 -7.01 -1.79 5.06
C ALA A 90 -8.05 -2.03 6.17
N ARG A 91 -9.32 -1.72 5.90
CA ARG A 91 -10.42 -1.98 6.84
C ARG A 91 -10.59 -3.47 7.13
N VAL A 92 -10.66 -4.32 6.10
CA VAL A 92 -10.80 -5.78 6.28
C VAL A 92 -9.60 -6.36 7.03
N CYS A 93 -8.39 -5.93 6.68
CA CYS A 93 -7.17 -6.34 7.38
C CYS A 93 -7.18 -5.94 8.85
N LEU A 94 -7.62 -4.72 9.17
CA LEU A 94 -7.70 -4.23 10.54
C LEU A 94 -8.76 -4.99 11.34
N GLU A 95 -9.94 -5.20 10.77
CA GLU A 95 -11.01 -6.00 11.41
C GLU A 95 -10.52 -7.42 11.72
N GLY A 96 -9.88 -8.10 10.77
CA GLY A 96 -9.31 -9.43 10.99
C GLY A 96 -8.17 -9.45 12.01
N LEU A 97 -7.31 -8.44 12.01
CA LEU A 97 -6.21 -8.32 12.97
C LEU A 97 -6.73 -8.14 14.40
N LEU A 98 -7.79 -7.33 14.59
CA LEU A 98 -8.40 -7.12 15.90
C LEU A 98 -9.08 -8.39 16.44
N ASP A 99 -9.79 -9.15 15.60
CA ASP A 99 -10.35 -10.45 16.03
C ASP A 99 -9.25 -11.48 16.36
N PHE A 100 -8.20 -11.53 15.53
CA PHE A 100 -7.04 -12.39 15.79
C PHE A 100 -6.38 -12.06 17.13
N GLU A 101 -6.18 -10.77 17.41
CA GLU A 101 -5.54 -10.28 18.63
C GLU A 101 -6.29 -10.72 19.89
N VAL A 102 -7.62 -10.58 19.89
CA VAL A 102 -8.48 -10.99 21.01
C VAL A 102 -8.34 -12.49 21.25
N ARG A 103 -8.46 -13.30 20.19
CA ARG A 103 -8.34 -14.77 20.28
C ARG A 103 -6.95 -15.20 20.75
N ALA A 104 -5.91 -14.57 20.23
CA ALA A 104 -4.53 -14.88 20.61
C ALA A 104 -4.28 -14.59 22.10
N ARG A 105 -4.81 -13.49 22.64
CA ARG A 105 -4.72 -13.16 24.07
C ARG A 105 -5.50 -14.16 24.92
N SER A 106 -6.73 -14.49 24.54
CA SER A 106 -7.56 -15.47 25.26
C SER A 106 -6.91 -16.85 25.28
N TYR A 107 -6.35 -17.29 24.15
CA TYR A 107 -5.61 -18.55 24.07
C TYR A 107 -4.37 -18.54 24.97
N SER A 108 -3.59 -17.46 24.95
CA SER A 108 -2.39 -17.32 25.79
C SER A 108 -2.74 -17.37 27.28
N ALA A 109 -3.78 -16.66 27.72
CA ALA A 109 -4.25 -16.70 29.10
C ALA A 109 -4.72 -18.10 29.52
N HIS A 110 -5.45 -18.80 28.64
CA HIS A 110 -5.90 -20.16 28.90
C HIS A 110 -4.74 -21.15 28.99
N ALA A 111 -3.79 -21.11 28.05
CA ALA A 111 -2.58 -21.92 28.10
C ALA A 111 -1.78 -21.66 29.38
N CYS A 112 -1.72 -20.39 29.81
CA CYS A 112 -1.12 -20.02 31.08
C CYS A 112 -1.76 -20.70 32.29
N ARG A 113 -3.08 -20.68 32.39
CA ARG A 113 -3.83 -21.35 33.47
C ARG A 113 -3.61 -22.87 33.48
N GLN A 114 -3.37 -23.49 32.34
CA GLN A 114 -3.03 -24.91 32.24
C GLN A 114 -1.55 -25.21 32.57
N GLY A 115 -0.79 -24.27 33.13
CA GLY A 115 0.65 -24.44 33.40
C GLY A 115 1.52 -24.45 32.14
N ARG A 116 0.97 -24.04 30.99
CA ARG A 116 1.64 -24.00 29.68
C ARG A 116 1.98 -22.56 29.25
N CYS A 117 2.10 -21.61 30.18
CA CYS A 117 2.45 -20.20 29.90
C CYS A 117 3.67 -20.06 28.97
N CYS A 118 4.68 -20.90 29.19
CA CYS A 118 5.94 -20.88 28.46
C CYS A 118 5.99 -21.95 27.34
N ALA A 119 4.85 -22.44 26.85
CA ALA A 119 4.84 -23.45 25.79
C ALA A 119 5.50 -22.98 24.48
N HIS A 120 5.47 -21.67 24.21
CA HIS A 120 6.16 -21.05 23.07
C HIS A 120 7.69 -20.98 23.25
N THR A 121 8.22 -21.08 24.48
CA THR A 121 9.67 -21.14 24.75
C THR A 121 10.18 -22.59 24.79
N ARG A 122 9.28 -23.58 24.93
CA ARG A 122 9.64 -24.98 24.72
C ARG A 122 9.92 -25.18 23.24
N ARG A 123 11.21 -25.20 22.87
CA ARG A 123 11.67 -25.73 21.59
C ARG A 123 11.11 -27.14 21.44
N VAL A 124 10.09 -27.32 20.61
CA VAL A 124 9.69 -28.64 20.16
C VAL A 124 10.84 -29.11 19.28
N SER A 125 11.74 -29.93 19.82
CA SER A 125 12.67 -30.70 19.02
C SER A 125 11.84 -31.70 18.21
N ARG A 126 11.32 -31.26 17.05
CA ARG A 126 10.80 -32.18 16.05
C ARG A 126 11.98 -32.99 15.51
N ARG A 127 12.39 -34.03 16.23
CA ARG A 127 13.12 -35.15 15.63
C ARG A 127 12.12 -35.81 14.68
N TRP A 128 12.22 -35.48 13.40
CA TRP A 128 11.61 -36.26 12.35
C TRP A 128 12.24 -37.65 12.40
N ASN A 129 11.57 -38.59 13.06
CA ASN A 129 11.98 -39.98 13.11
C ASN A 129 11.52 -40.61 11.78
N VAL A 130 12.33 -40.47 10.74
CA VAL A 130 12.15 -41.22 9.49
C VAL A 130 12.62 -42.65 9.76
N ARG A 131 11.73 -43.48 10.30
CA ARG A 131 11.73 -44.94 10.14
C ARG A 131 10.45 -45.22 9.34
N SER A 132 10.41 -45.95 8.23
CA SER A 132 11.31 -46.88 7.59
C SER A 132 10.62 -47.27 6.27
N ALA A 133 11.34 -47.32 5.15
CA ALA A 133 10.91 -48.07 3.98
C ALA A 133 12.08 -48.95 3.56
N SER A 134 12.03 -50.19 4.06
CA SER A 134 12.88 -51.30 3.68
C SER A 134 12.68 -51.61 2.20
N ALA A 135 13.79 -51.84 1.48
CA ALA A 135 13.81 -52.53 0.19
C ALA A 135 14.16 -54.01 0.43
#